data_AF-A0AAV4ZN43-F1
#
_entry.id   AF-A0AAV4ZN43-F1
#
_cell.length_a   1.000
_cell.length_b   1.000
_cell.length_c   1.000
_cell.angle_alpha   90.00
_cell.angle_beta   90.00
_cell.angle_gamma   90.00
#
_symmetry.space_group_name_H-M   'P 1'
#
loop_
_entity.id
_entity.type
_entity.pdbx_description
1 polymer ?
#
loop_
_entity_poly.entity_id
_entity_poly.type
_entity_poly.pdbx_seq_one_letter_code
_entity_poly.pdbx_strand_id
1 'polypeptide(L)'
;MLRFLSRLLGFLCLAGGFVALVYDGARSIANNGLRVTSLSDVLLTLFKDKAAGLQAAVQDVAPWLWDLAVLPLTLAPASLIGLVLGAALLWLGQPSREPIGFLTRP
;
A
#
# COMPACT_ATOMS: atom_id res chain seq x y z
N MET A 1 20.96 -6.13 -4.57
CA MET A 1 20.56 -5.05 -3.64
C MET A 1 19.11 -4.60 -3.85
N LEU A 2 18.66 -4.31 -5.07
CA LEU A 2 17.26 -3.91 -5.34
C LEU A 2 16.20 -4.91 -4.85
N ARG A 3 16.45 -6.22 -4.97
CA ARG A 3 15.56 -7.27 -4.45
C ARG A 3 15.40 -7.22 -2.93
N PHE A 4 16.47 -6.90 -2.21
CA PHE A 4 16.44 -6.74 -0.76
C PHE A 4 15.63 -5.50 -0.38
N LEU A 5 15.86 -4.37 -1.05
CA LEU A 5 15.11 -3.14 -0.78
C LEU A 5 13.62 -3.29 -1.09
N SER A 6 13.27 -3.95 -2.20
CA SER A 6 11.88 -4.30 -2.54
C SER A 6 11.25 -5.17 -1.45
N ARG A 7 11.96 -6.19 -0.94
CA ARG A 7 11.45 -7.03 0.14
C ARG A 7 11.30 -6.27 1.45
N LEU A 8 12.27 -5.44 1.81
CA LEU A 8 12.23 -4.63 3.03
C LEU A 8 11.03 -3.68 3.02
N LEU A 9 10.87 -2.90 1.93
CA LEU A 9 9.72 -2.03 1.75
C LEU A 9 8.41 -2.83 1.71
N GLY A 10 8.40 -3.97 1.04
CA GLY A 10 7.25 -4.87 0.98
C GLY A 10 6.81 -5.33 2.37
N PHE A 11 7.74 -5.76 3.23
CA PHE A 11 7.43 -6.14 4.61
C PHE A 11 6.95 -4.96 5.45
N LEU A 12 7.56 -3.77 5.31
CA LEU A 12 7.12 -2.57 6.03
C LEU A 12 5.69 -2.17 5.64
N CYS A 13 5.39 -2.15 4.34
CA CYS A 13 4.04 -1.84 3.84
C CYS A 13 3.02 -2.90 4.26
N LEU A 14 3.37 -4.18 4.17
CA LEU A 14 2.50 -5.29 4.56
C LEU A 14 2.19 -5.25 6.07
N ALA A 15 3.22 -5.03 6.89
CA ALA A 15 3.06 -4.91 8.34
C ALA A 15 2.22 -3.68 8.71
N GLY A 16 2.50 -2.52 8.11
CA GLY A 16 1.72 -1.30 8.33
C GLY A 16 0.25 -1.47 7.92
N GLY A 17 -0.01 -2.06 6.75
CA GLY A 17 -1.36 -2.37 6.28
C GLY A 17 -2.11 -3.34 7.21
N PHE A 18 -1.42 -4.36 7.71
CA PHE A 18 -1.99 -5.30 8.68
C PHE A 18 -2.33 -4.63 10.02
N VAL A 19 -1.45 -3.79 10.57
CA VAL A 19 -1.72 -3.04 11.79
C VAL A 19 -2.92 -2.11 11.60
N ALA A 20 -3.00 -1.41 10.47
CA ALA A 20 -4.14 -0.55 10.14
C ALA A 20 -5.44 -1.35 10.06
N LEU A 21 -5.41 -2.56 9.50
CA LEU A 21 -6.58 -3.45 9.43
C LEU A 21 -7.07 -3.84 10.84
N VAL A 22 -6.15 -4.22 11.73
CA VAL A 22 -6.48 -4.60 13.11
C VAL A 22 -7.00 -3.39 13.89
N TYR A 23 -6.38 -2.23 13.71
CA TYR A 23 -6.80 -0.98 14.35
C TYR A 23 -8.22 -0.57 13.92
N ASP A 24 -8.49 -0.57 12.62
CA ASP A 24 -9.81 -0.27 12.06
C ASP A 24 -10.86 -1.30 12.54
N GLY A 25 -10.50 -2.59 12.58
CA GLY A 25 -11.36 -3.65 13.11
C GLY A 25 -11.72 -3.46 14.57
N ALA A 26 -10.72 -3.19 15.43
CA ALA A 26 -10.95 -2.92 16.85
C ALA A 26 -11.84 -1.69 17.06
N ARG A 27 -11.59 -0.61 16.31
CA ARG A 27 -12.40 0.60 16.35
C ARG A 27 -13.82 0.36 15.84
N SER A 28 -13.98 -0.50 14.83
CA SER A 28 -15.28 -0.85 14.28
C SER A 28 -16.14 -1.60 15.29
N ILE A 29 -15.56 -2.58 15.98
CA ILE A 29 -16.23 -3.34 17.05
C ILE A 29 -16.61 -2.41 18.21
N ALA A 30 -15.67 -1.58 18.66
CA ALA A 30 -15.90 -0.68 19.80
C ALA A 30 -16.99 0.36 19.55
N ASN A 31 -17.22 0.75 18.28
CA ASN A 31 -18.21 1.76 17.92
C ASN A 31 -19.47 1.17 17.27
N ASN A 32 -19.62 -0.15 17.27
CA ASN A 32 -20.74 -0.88 16.68
C ASN A 32 -21.06 -0.45 15.23
N GLY A 33 -20.03 -0.21 14.43
CA GLY A 33 -20.18 0.26 13.05
C GLY A 33 -18.89 0.15 12.26
N LEU A 34 -18.98 -0.11 10.95
CA LEU A 34 -17.82 -0.20 10.06
C LEU A 34 -17.10 1.15 10.01
N ARG A 35 -15.88 1.17 10.55
CA ARG A 35 -14.98 2.33 10.49
C ARG A 35 -13.69 1.90 9.83
N VAL A 36 -13.37 2.56 8.72
CA VAL A 36 -12.21 2.27 7.92
C VAL A 36 -11.48 3.58 7.67
N THR A 37 -10.16 3.55 7.86
CA THR A 37 -9.32 4.72 7.65
C THR A 37 -8.92 4.80 6.18
N SER A 38 -9.21 5.93 5.53
CA SER A 38 -8.86 6.15 4.13
C SER A 38 -7.37 6.43 3.96
N LEU A 39 -6.81 6.17 2.77
CA LEU A 39 -5.42 6.53 2.46
C LEU A 39 -5.18 8.05 2.61
N SER A 40 -6.17 8.86 2.22
CA SER A 40 -6.12 10.32 2.40
C SER A 40 -5.94 10.72 3.86
N ASP A 41 -6.63 10.08 4.80
CA ASP A 41 -6.50 10.41 6.23
C ASP A 41 -5.09 10.08 6.75
N VAL A 42 -4.52 8.96 6.29
CA VAL A 42 -3.14 8.57 6.63
C VAL A 42 -2.13 9.56 6.04
N LEU A 43 -2.34 10.00 4.79
CA LEU A 43 -1.46 10.98 4.14
C LEU A 43 -1.56 12.36 4.79
N LEU A 44 -2.76 12.81 5.16
CA LEU A 44 -2.97 14.07 5.87
C LEU A 44 -2.35 14.04 7.27
N THR A 45 -2.45 12.92 7.98
CA THR A 45 -1.85 12.79 9.31
C THR A 45 -0.31 12.75 9.27
N LEU A 46 0.29 12.10 8.27
CA LEU A 46 1.75 12.07 8.10
C LEU A 46 2.33 13.38 7.53
N PHE A 47 1.72 13.93 6.48
CA PHE A 47 2.31 14.98 5.65
C PHE A 47 1.65 16.36 5.82
N LYS A 48 0.53 16.45 6.54
CA LYS A 48 -0.20 17.69 6.86
C LYS A 48 -0.28 18.66 5.66
N ASP A 49 0.40 19.80 5.75
CA ASP A 49 0.38 20.88 4.77
C ASP A 49 0.98 20.50 3.41
N LYS A 50 1.85 19.48 3.34
CA LYS A 50 2.45 19.02 2.08
C LYS A 50 1.47 18.21 1.22
N ALA A 51 0.42 17.66 1.81
CA ALA A 51 -0.59 16.90 1.08
C ALA A 51 -1.45 17.79 0.17
N ALA A 52 -1.79 19.01 0.62
CA ALA A 52 -2.58 19.96 -0.16
C ALA A 52 -1.83 20.46 -1.42
N GLY A 53 -0.51 20.66 -1.31
CA GLY A 53 0.33 21.05 -2.45
C GLY A 53 0.48 19.96 -3.51
N LEU A 54 0.46 18.69 -3.10
CA LEU A 54 0.55 17.55 -4.03
C LEU A 54 -0.73 17.38 -4.85
N GLN A 55 -1.89 17.60 -4.22
CA GLN A 55 -3.20 17.55 -4.90
C GLN A 55 -3.31 18.62 -6.00
N ALA A 56 -2.88 19.85 -5.71
CA ALA A 56 -2.88 20.94 -6.69
C ALA A 56 -1.96 20.64 -7.90
N ALA A 57 -0.79 20.04 -7.66
CA ALA A 57 0.16 19.71 -8.73
C ALA A 57 -0.33 18.59 -9.66
N VAL A 58 -1.12 17.62 -9.16
CA VAL A 58 -1.61 16.51 -9.98
C VAL A 58 -2.87 16.90 -10.77
N GLN A 59 -3.75 17.74 -10.21
CA GLN A 59 -4.93 18.25 -10.92
C GLN A 59 -4.56 19.10 -12.14
N ASP A 60 -3.45 19.82 -12.09
CA ASP A 60 -3.02 20.72 -13.16
C ASP A 60 -2.45 19.96 -14.38
N VAL A 61 -1.93 18.75 -14.18
CA VAL A 61 -1.26 17.96 -15.23
C VAL A 61 -2.21 16.95 -15.90
N ALA A 62 -3.06 16.27 -15.13
CA ALA A 62 -3.91 15.20 -15.67
C ALA A 62 -5.22 15.05 -14.86
N PRO A 63 -6.20 15.94 -15.06
CA PRO A 63 -7.46 15.91 -14.31
C PRO A 63 -8.26 14.62 -14.51
N TRP A 64 -8.20 14.01 -15.70
CA TRP A 64 -8.85 12.73 -16.00
C TRP A 64 -8.23 11.55 -15.25
N LEU A 65 -6.91 11.59 -14.99
CA LEU A 65 -6.21 10.55 -14.23
C LEU A 65 -6.51 10.68 -12.74
N TRP A 66 -6.71 11.91 -12.27
CA TRP A 66 -7.13 12.18 -10.90
C TRP A 66 -8.48 11.54 -10.60
N ASP A 67 -9.49 11.80 -11.42
CA ASP A 67 -10.84 11.31 -11.20
C ASP A 67 -10.96 9.78 -11.36
N LEU A 68 -10.21 9.19 -12.30
CA LEU A 68 -10.33 7.76 -12.61
C LEU A 68 -9.50 6.85 -11.70
N ALA A 69 -8.32 7.30 -11.26
CA ALA A 69 -7.36 6.43 -10.56
C ALA A 69 -6.96 6.96 -9.18
N VAL A 70 -6.70 8.27 -9.05
CA VAL A 70 -6.18 8.81 -7.80
C VAL A 70 -7.28 8.98 -6.75
N LEU A 71 -8.46 9.44 -7.15
CA LEU A 71 -9.62 9.60 -6.27
C LEU A 71 -10.12 8.28 -5.65
N PRO A 72 -10.34 7.19 -6.41
CA PRO A 72 -10.72 5.92 -5.79
C PRO A 72 -9.60 5.33 -4.91
N LEU A 73 -8.34 5.59 -5.26
CA LEU A 73 -7.20 5.10 -4.49
C LEU A 73 -7.00 5.89 -3.17
N THR A 74 -7.30 7.19 -3.15
CA THR A 74 -7.24 7.98 -1.90
C THR A 74 -8.37 7.63 -0.95
N LEU A 75 -9.56 7.34 -1.48
CA LEU A 75 -10.73 6.94 -0.71
C LEU A 75 -10.69 5.48 -0.26
N ALA A 76 -9.86 4.65 -0.90
CA ALA A 76 -9.75 3.24 -0.56
C ALA A 76 -9.11 3.04 0.84
N PRO A 77 -9.43 1.90 1.51
CA PRO A 77 -8.88 1.58 2.82
C PRO A 77 -7.35 1.56 2.81
N ALA A 78 -6.72 2.33 3.70
CA ALA A 78 -5.27 2.37 3.81
C ALA A 78 -4.67 0.99 4.12
N SER A 79 -5.39 0.19 4.90
CA SER A 79 -5.04 -1.21 5.22
C SER A 79 -4.96 -2.08 3.96
N LEU A 80 -5.97 -2.00 3.09
CA LEU A 80 -6.03 -2.77 1.85
C LEU A 80 -4.90 -2.36 0.89
N ILE A 81 -4.64 -1.06 0.76
CA ILE A 81 -3.56 -0.56 -0.10
C ILE A 81 -2.19 -1.01 0.44
N GLY A 82 -1.96 -0.88 1.75
CA GLY A 82 -0.72 -1.33 2.38
C GLY A 82 -0.47 -2.83 2.18
N LEU A 83 -1.52 -3.65 2.30
CA LEU A 83 -1.44 -5.09 2.08
C LEU A 83 -1.17 -5.45 0.61
N VAL A 84 -1.92 -4.87 -0.32
CA VAL A 84 -1.76 -5.14 -1.76
C VAL A 84 -0.40 -4.67 -2.26
N LEU A 85 0.00 -3.45 -1.90
CA LEU A 85 1.27 -2.87 -2.30
C LEU A 85 2.45 -3.63 -1.66
N GLY A 86 2.33 -3.98 -0.37
CA GLY A 86 3.31 -4.80 0.32
C GLY A 86 3.48 -6.18 -0.34
N ALA A 87 2.38 -6.86 -0.64
CA ALA A 87 2.40 -8.14 -1.35
C ALA A 87 3.01 -8.03 -2.75
N ALA A 88 2.67 -6.98 -3.51
CA ALA A 88 3.24 -6.73 -4.83
C ALA A 88 4.76 -6.51 -4.77
N LEU A 89 5.25 -5.73 -3.81
CA LEU A 89 6.69 -5.49 -3.60
C LEU A 89 7.45 -6.77 -3.22
N LEU A 90 6.85 -7.62 -2.38
CA LEU A 90 7.42 -8.91 -2.02
C LEU A 90 7.49 -9.84 -3.23
N TRP A 91 6.44 -9.85 -4.06
CA TRP A 91 6.37 -10.63 -5.28
C TRP A 91 7.41 -10.19 -6.32
N LEU A 92 7.60 -8.88 -6.54
CA LEU A 92 8.69 -8.37 -7.40
C LEU A 92 10.08 -8.72 -6.86
N GLY A 93 10.23 -8.80 -5.54
CA GLY A 93 11.49 -9.11 -4.88
C GLY A 93 11.88 -10.60 -4.93
N GLN A 94 11.02 -11.49 -5.41
CA GLN A 94 11.23 -12.93 -5.32
C GLN A 94 12.40 -13.43 -6.21
N PRO A 95 13.20 -14.41 -5.74
CA PRO A 95 14.13 -15.13 -6.60
C PRO A 95 13.37 -15.89 -7.70
N SER A 96 13.97 -16.05 -8.89
CA SER A 96 13.39 -16.94 -9.90
C SER A 96 13.26 -18.34 -9.31
N ARG A 97 12.10 -18.97 -9.50
CA ARG A 97 11.91 -20.36 -9.10
C ARG A 97 12.93 -21.22 -9.82
N GLU A 98 13.63 -22.07 -9.08
CA GLU A 98 14.59 -23.00 -9.67
C GLU A 98 13.86 -23.92 -10.66
N PRO A 99 14.38 -24.08 -11.88
CA PRO A 99 13.84 -25.05 -12.82
C PRO A 99 13.92 -26.45 -12.21
N ILE A 100 12.78 -27.14 -12.21
CA ILE A 100 12.70 -28.51 -11.72
C ILE A 100 13.45 -29.39 -12.73
N GLY A 101 14.56 -30.03 -12.32
CA GLY A 101 15.26 -31.02 -13.16
C GLY A 101 16.77 -30.87 -13.35
N PHE A 102 17.51 -30.23 -12.45
CA PHE A 102 18.98 -30.33 -12.49
C PHE A 102 19.44 -31.65 -11.83
N LEU A 103 19.66 -32.67 -12.67
CA LEU A 103 20.53 -33.79 -12.33
C LEU A 103 21.95 -33.26 -12.22
N THR A 104 22.41 -32.98 -11.00
CA THR A 104 23.84 -32.85 -10.71
C THR A 104 24.46 -34.20 -11.02
N ARG A 105 25.02 -34.36 -12.22
CA ARG A 105 25.86 -35.52 -12.51
C ARG A 105 27.17 -35.35 -11.71
N PRO A 106 27.67 -36.44 -11.09
CA PRO A 106 28.86 -36.42 -10.25
C PRO A 106 30.12 -36.01 -11.01
#